data_AF-A0A8H6YU70-F1
#
_entry.id   AF-A0A8H6YU70-F1
#
_cell.length_a   1.000
_cell.length_b   1.000
_cell.length_c   1.000
_cell.angle_alpha   90.00
_cell.angle_beta   90.00
_cell.angle_gamma   90.00
#
_symmetry.space_group_name_H-M   'P 1'
#
loop_
_entity.id
_entity.type
_entity.pdbx_description
1 polymer ?
#
loop_
_entity_poly.entity_id
_entity_poly.type
_entity_poly.pdbx_seq_one_letter_code
_entity_poly.pdbx_strand_id
1 'polypeptide(L)'
;MGQGGCCAPRLSAEAQEMLSSHFVSLRKQVQQVERDNDERSSIPITVRQLEAIIRISESLAKMTLSTVVQNYHVEEAIRLFKFSTMDAVSAGSADGLSRGELNEEMVKIERELRRRLPVGWSTSYQSLVREFVTQQGYSSHALERTLFVMEKSEVIRFSGQKKVVHRVGV
;
A
#
# COMPACT_ATOMS: atom_id res chain seq x y z
N MET A 1 -53.19 11.97 -8.79
CA MET A 1 -52.22 10.89 -8.96
C MET A 1 -50.82 11.51 -9.08
N GLY A 2 -50.12 11.69 -7.97
CA GLY A 2 -48.73 12.14 -7.99
C GLY A 2 -47.85 10.94 -8.31
N GLN A 3 -47.18 10.94 -9.47
CA GLN A 3 -46.09 9.99 -9.71
C GLN A 3 -45.00 10.29 -8.70
N GLY A 4 -44.84 9.44 -7.69
CA GLY A 4 -43.68 9.44 -6.81
C GLY A 4 -42.46 9.05 -7.63
N GLY A 5 -41.89 10.01 -8.36
CA GLY A 5 -40.78 9.79 -9.26
C GLY A 5 -39.54 9.39 -8.47
N CYS A 6 -39.12 8.12 -8.60
CA CYS A 6 -37.82 7.70 -8.11
C CYS A 6 -36.75 8.59 -8.74
N CYS A 7 -36.04 9.39 -7.93
CA CYS A 7 -34.88 10.16 -8.40
C CYS A 7 -33.86 9.17 -8.97
N ALA A 8 -33.73 9.16 -10.29
CA ALA A 8 -32.85 8.27 -11.04
C ALA A 8 -31.74 9.13 -11.67
N PRO A 9 -30.72 9.54 -10.89
CA PRO A 9 -29.69 10.41 -11.40
C PRO A 9 -28.91 9.79 -12.55
N ARG A 10 -28.37 10.66 -13.40
CA ARG A 10 -27.50 10.31 -14.53
C ARG A 10 -26.19 11.08 -14.43
N LEU A 11 -25.11 10.45 -14.87
CA LEU A 11 -23.80 11.08 -14.91
C LEU A 11 -23.79 12.24 -15.92
N SER A 12 -23.24 13.39 -15.53
CA SER A 12 -22.86 14.43 -16.50
C SER A 12 -21.64 13.98 -17.32
N ALA A 13 -21.43 14.59 -18.48
CA ALA A 13 -20.27 14.29 -19.32
C ALA A 13 -18.95 14.56 -18.57
N GLU A 14 -18.88 15.66 -17.82
CA GLU A 14 -17.74 16.02 -16.99
C GLU A 14 -17.47 14.98 -15.89
N ALA A 15 -18.53 14.49 -15.22
CA ALA A 15 -18.42 13.47 -14.20
C ALA A 15 -17.92 12.13 -14.78
N GLN A 16 -18.35 11.77 -15.99
CA GLN A 16 -17.86 10.57 -16.69
C GLN A 16 -16.36 10.67 -17.00
N GLU A 17 -15.92 11.82 -17.51
CA GLU A 17 -14.51 12.06 -17.81
C GLU A 17 -13.64 12.02 -16.54
N MET A 18 -14.11 12.64 -15.46
CA MET A 18 -13.44 12.62 -14.15
C MET A 18 -13.29 11.19 -13.61
N LEU A 19 -14.36 10.38 -13.64
CA LEU A 19 -14.34 8.99 -13.20
C LEU A 19 -13.35 8.14 -14.02
N SER A 20 -13.36 8.30 -15.34
CA SER A 20 -12.46 7.61 -16.26
C SER A 20 -10.99 7.96 -15.99
N SER A 21 -10.69 9.27 -15.94
CA SER A 21 -9.35 9.78 -15.67
C SER A 21 -8.81 9.29 -14.33
N HIS A 22 -9.64 9.35 -13.28
CA HIS A 22 -9.28 8.88 -11.96
C HIS A 22 -9.00 7.37 -11.94
N PHE A 23 -9.84 6.56 -12.58
CA PHE A 23 -9.66 5.10 -12.65
C PHE A 23 -8.39 4.70 -13.39
N VAL A 24 -8.09 5.35 -14.52
CA VAL A 24 -6.86 5.10 -15.29
C VAL A 24 -5.62 5.50 -14.48
N SER A 25 -5.66 6.66 -13.81
CA SER A 25 -4.57 7.12 -12.96
C SER A 25 -4.29 6.16 -11.81
N LEU A 26 -5.34 5.74 -11.08
CA LEU A 26 -5.22 4.80 -9.98
C LEU A 26 -4.62 3.45 -10.43
N ARG A 27 -5.08 2.93 -11.58
CA ARG A 27 -4.56 1.68 -12.15
C ARG A 27 -3.08 1.80 -12.53
N LYS A 28 -2.67 2.92 -13.11
CA LYS A 28 -1.26 3.20 -13.43
C LYS A 28 -0.39 3.26 -12.18
N GLN A 29 -0.86 3.93 -11.12
CA GLN A 29 -0.14 4.05 -9.86
C GLN A 29 0.07 2.69 -9.20
N VAL A 30 -0.97 1.86 -9.13
CA VAL A 30 -0.85 0.50 -8.57
C VAL A 30 0.11 -0.36 -9.40
N GLN A 31 0.02 -0.32 -10.72
CA GLN A 31 0.98 -1.03 -11.59
C GLN A 31 2.42 -0.54 -11.44
N GLN A 32 2.62 0.74 -11.09
CA GLN A 32 3.96 1.26 -10.81
C GLN A 32 4.48 0.74 -9.48
N VAL A 33 3.66 0.78 -8.43
CA VAL A 33 4.00 0.20 -7.12
C VAL A 33 4.32 -1.30 -7.22
N GLU A 34 3.54 -2.07 -7.98
CA GLU A 34 3.81 -3.51 -8.19
C GLU A 34 5.13 -3.77 -8.92
N ARG A 35 5.50 -2.91 -9.88
CA ARG A 35 6.78 -3.01 -10.60
C ARG A 35 7.96 -2.64 -9.72
N ASP A 36 7.82 -1.57 -8.94
CA ASP A 36 8.91 -1.06 -8.09
C ASP A 36 9.20 -2.01 -6.90
N ASN A 37 8.22 -2.81 -6.47
CA ASN A 37 8.34 -3.71 -5.32
C ASN A 37 8.52 -5.20 -5.69
N ASP A 38 8.52 -5.54 -6.98
CA ASP A 38 8.58 -6.92 -7.50
C ASP A 38 7.59 -7.89 -6.82
N GLU A 39 6.47 -7.35 -6.33
CA GLU A 39 5.43 -8.04 -5.56
C GLU A 39 4.05 -7.52 -5.98
N ARG A 40 3.13 -8.44 -6.28
CA ARG A 40 1.76 -8.06 -6.68
C ARG A 40 1.02 -7.43 -5.50
N SER A 41 0.20 -6.42 -5.78
CA SER A 41 -0.68 -5.85 -4.78
C SER A 41 -1.71 -6.90 -4.36
N SER A 42 -1.98 -7.01 -3.05
CA SER A 42 -2.95 -7.96 -2.51
C SER A 42 -4.39 -7.68 -2.99
N ILE A 43 -4.68 -6.42 -3.39
CA ILE A 43 -5.99 -5.99 -3.85
C ILE A 43 -5.91 -5.48 -5.30
N PRO A 44 -6.43 -6.22 -6.29
CA PRO A 44 -6.42 -5.78 -7.68
C PRO A 44 -7.42 -4.63 -7.92
N ILE A 45 -7.02 -3.63 -8.70
CA ILE A 45 -7.93 -2.57 -9.17
C ILE A 45 -8.81 -3.12 -10.30
N THR A 46 -10.12 -3.23 -10.06
CA THR A 46 -11.07 -3.86 -10.99
C THR A 46 -12.18 -2.90 -11.42
N VAL A 47 -12.84 -3.20 -12.54
CA VAL A 47 -14.01 -2.43 -13.03
C VAL A 47 -15.17 -2.39 -12.03
N ARG A 48 -15.25 -3.35 -11.10
CA ARG A 48 -16.23 -3.35 -10.00
C ARG A 48 -16.02 -2.18 -9.04
N GLN A 49 -14.76 -1.75 -8.84
CA GLN A 49 -14.48 -0.59 -7.99
C GLN A 49 -14.94 0.71 -8.66
N LEU A 50 -14.76 0.83 -9.98
CA LEU A 50 -15.33 1.95 -10.73
C LEU A 50 -16.86 1.98 -10.63
N GLU A 51 -17.51 0.83 -10.83
CA GLU A 51 -18.97 0.69 -10.66
C GLU A 51 -19.43 1.06 -9.24
N ALA A 52 -18.66 0.68 -8.20
CA ALA A 52 -18.93 1.08 -6.83
C ALA A 52 -18.84 2.60 -6.62
N ILE A 53 -17.82 3.27 -7.17
CA ILE A 53 -17.71 4.73 -7.08
C ILE A 53 -18.89 5.40 -7.78
N ILE A 54 -19.29 4.92 -8.97
CA ILE A 54 -20.48 5.40 -9.69
C ILE A 54 -21.73 5.30 -8.82
N ARG A 55 -21.97 4.15 -8.19
CA ARG A 55 -23.11 3.95 -7.28
C ARG A 55 -23.11 4.91 -6.09
N ILE A 56 -21.94 5.21 -5.52
CA ILE A 56 -21.81 6.18 -4.42
C ILE A 56 -22.15 7.59 -4.93
N SER A 57 -21.60 8.00 -6.07
CA SER A 57 -21.90 9.32 -6.66
C SER A 57 -23.38 9.49 -7.01
N GLU A 58 -24.03 8.46 -7.54
CA GLU A 58 -25.48 8.46 -7.78
C GLU A 58 -26.27 8.54 -6.47
N SER A 59 -25.81 7.87 -5.41
CA SER A 59 -26.46 7.91 -4.10
C SER A 59 -26.35 9.29 -3.45
N LEU A 60 -25.19 9.96 -3.58
CA LEU A 60 -25.00 11.34 -3.15
C LEU A 60 -25.92 12.30 -3.89
N ALA A 61 -26.03 12.16 -5.21
CA ALA A 61 -26.97 12.95 -6.01
C ALA A 61 -28.45 12.71 -5.60
N LYS A 62 -28.82 11.46 -5.29
CA LYS A 62 -30.16 11.14 -4.76
C LYS A 62 -30.43 11.82 -3.42
N MET A 63 -29.44 11.86 -2.52
CA MET A 63 -29.59 12.51 -1.20
C MET A 63 -29.85 14.01 -1.32
N THR A 64 -29.29 14.66 -2.35
CA THR A 64 -29.54 16.08 -2.64
C THR A 64 -30.72 16.30 -3.60
N LEU A 65 -31.53 15.27 -3.86
CA LEU A 65 -32.65 15.28 -4.82
C LEU A 65 -32.26 15.74 -6.23
N SER A 66 -30.99 15.57 -6.61
CA SER A 66 -30.49 15.90 -7.94
C SER A 66 -30.71 14.75 -8.91
N THR A 67 -31.19 15.06 -10.11
CA THR A 67 -31.29 14.11 -11.23
C THR A 67 -30.00 14.02 -12.04
N VAL A 68 -28.99 14.82 -11.71
CA VAL A 68 -27.69 14.83 -12.41
C VAL A 68 -26.55 14.70 -11.41
N VAL A 69 -25.65 13.76 -11.67
CA VAL A 69 -24.41 13.61 -10.92
C VAL A 69 -23.40 14.62 -11.48
N GLN A 70 -23.13 15.65 -10.68
CA GLN A 70 -22.08 16.64 -10.89
C GLN A 70 -20.72 16.19 -10.33
N ASN A 71 -19.67 16.90 -10.71
CA ASN A 71 -18.28 16.60 -10.34
C ASN A 71 -18.07 16.51 -8.82
N TYR A 72 -18.71 17.39 -8.04
CA TYR A 72 -18.56 17.39 -6.58
C TYR A 72 -19.08 16.09 -5.91
N HIS A 73 -20.08 15.42 -6.49
CA HIS A 73 -20.51 14.09 -6.01
C HIS A 73 -19.47 13.01 -6.32
N VAL A 74 -18.76 13.14 -7.43
CA VAL A 74 -17.68 12.22 -7.82
C VAL A 74 -16.47 12.41 -6.93
N GLU A 75 -16.07 13.66 -6.69
CA GLU A 75 -14.96 13.99 -5.79
C GLU A 75 -15.20 13.43 -4.39
N GLU A 76 -16.40 13.62 -3.85
CA GLU A 76 -16.76 13.10 -2.53
C GLU A 76 -16.81 11.57 -2.51
N ALA A 77 -17.36 10.93 -3.56
CA ALA A 77 -17.36 9.47 -3.67
C ALA A 77 -15.94 8.90 -3.74
N ILE A 78 -15.04 9.53 -4.50
CA ILE A 78 -13.63 9.17 -4.58
C ILE A 78 -12.95 9.33 -3.22
N ARG A 79 -13.23 10.43 -2.50
CA ARG A 79 -12.68 10.66 -1.16
C ARG A 79 -13.08 9.54 -0.21
N LEU A 80 -14.38 9.23 -0.12
CA LEU A 80 -14.90 8.14 0.71
C LEU A 80 -14.31 6.78 0.33
N PHE A 81 -14.21 6.50 -0.98
CA PHE A 81 -13.65 5.26 -1.49
C PHE A 81 -12.16 5.11 -1.17
N LYS A 82 -11.38 6.20 -1.25
CA LYS A 82 -9.95 6.20 -0.90
C LYS A 82 -9.76 5.89 0.58
N PHE A 83 -10.51 6.55 1.46
CA PHE A 83 -10.44 6.28 2.90
C PHE A 83 -10.77 4.81 3.21
N SER A 84 -11.87 4.27 2.66
CA SER A 84 -12.24 2.88 2.92
C SER A 84 -11.26 1.85 2.35
N THR A 85 -10.62 2.17 1.22
CA THR A 85 -9.66 1.27 0.57
C THR A 85 -8.27 1.35 1.20
N MET A 86 -7.77 2.55 1.52
CA MET A 86 -6.45 2.73 2.13
C MET A 86 -6.40 2.16 3.55
N ASP A 87 -7.48 2.30 4.32
CA ASP A 87 -7.58 1.65 5.64
C ASP A 87 -7.61 0.13 5.49
N ALA A 88 -8.32 -0.43 4.51
CA ALA A 88 -8.34 -1.87 4.26
C ALA A 88 -6.99 -2.43 3.76
N VAL A 89 -6.26 -1.68 2.92
CA VAL A 89 -4.90 -2.04 2.48
C VAL A 89 -3.92 -1.98 3.65
N SER A 90 -4.08 -1.03 4.58
CA SER A 90 -3.23 -0.91 5.76
C SER A 90 -3.59 -1.95 6.83
N ALA A 91 -4.87 -2.26 7.02
CA ALA A 91 -5.36 -3.26 7.98
C ALA A 91 -5.02 -4.71 7.60
N GLY A 92 -4.72 -4.98 6.33
CA GLY A 92 -4.20 -6.28 5.88
C GLY A 92 -2.71 -6.49 6.15
N SER A 93 -2.01 -5.48 6.69
CA SER A 93 -0.59 -5.56 7.02
C SER A 93 -0.43 -6.08 8.44
N ALA A 94 0.20 -7.25 8.58
CA ALA A 94 0.51 -7.82 9.88
C ALA A 94 1.31 -6.81 10.71
N ASP A 95 0.93 -6.66 11.98
CA ASP A 95 1.61 -5.86 13.02
C ASP A 95 1.38 -4.34 13.01
N GLY A 96 0.39 -3.84 12.27
CA GLY A 96 -0.08 -2.45 12.43
C GLY A 96 0.78 -1.38 11.75
N LEU A 97 1.83 -1.76 11.00
CA LEU A 97 2.51 -0.86 10.07
C LEU A 97 1.86 -0.90 8.70
N SER A 98 1.69 0.25 8.05
CA SER A 98 1.35 0.29 6.63
C SER A 98 2.49 -0.32 5.80
N ARG A 99 2.16 -0.98 4.68
CA ARG A 99 3.16 -1.57 3.78
C ARG A 99 4.21 -0.56 3.28
N GLY A 100 3.86 0.72 3.17
CA GLY A 100 4.80 1.79 2.85
C GLY A 100 5.80 2.07 3.96
N GLU A 101 5.33 2.10 5.22
CA GLU A 101 6.17 2.33 6.40
C GLU A 101 7.12 1.14 6.61
N LEU A 102 6.63 -0.09 6.43
CA LEU A 102 7.45 -1.30 6.49
C LEU A 102 8.60 -1.23 5.47
N ASN A 103 8.30 -0.85 4.23
CA ASN A 103 9.34 -0.73 3.20
C ASN A 103 10.34 0.39 3.52
N GLU A 104 9.89 1.51 4.07
CA GLU A 104 10.78 2.60 4.46
C GLU A 104 11.74 2.17 5.59
N GLU A 105 11.24 1.44 6.60
CA GLU A 105 12.06 0.84 7.64
C GLU A 105 13.06 -0.15 7.04
N MET A 106 12.62 -1.06 6.15
CA MET A 106 13.49 -2.04 5.50
C MET A 106 14.64 -1.37 4.73
N VAL A 107 14.37 -0.32 3.96
CA VAL A 107 15.40 0.42 3.20
C VAL A 107 16.41 1.09 4.14
N LYS A 108 15.96 1.65 5.28
CA LYS A 108 16.85 2.23 6.29
C LYS A 108 17.73 1.17 6.94
N ILE A 109 17.15 0.05 7.34
CA ILE A 109 17.87 -1.08 7.96
C ILE A 109 18.90 -1.65 6.98
N GLU A 110 18.52 -1.89 5.72
CA GLU A 110 19.43 -2.41 4.70
C GLU A 110 20.63 -1.47 4.46
N ARG A 111 20.37 -0.17 4.33
CA ARG A 111 21.44 0.83 4.13
C ARG A 111 22.42 0.82 5.30
N GLU A 112 21.93 0.77 6.52
CA GLU A 112 22.78 0.78 7.71
C GLU A 112 23.56 -0.54 7.85
N LEU A 113 22.93 -1.69 7.57
CA LEU A 113 23.60 -2.99 7.54
C LEU A 113 24.74 -3.01 6.50
N ARG A 114 24.48 -2.52 5.28
CA ARG A 114 25.51 -2.42 4.23
C ARG A 114 26.64 -1.47 4.60
N ARG A 115 26.34 -0.36 5.29
CA ARG A 115 27.35 0.60 5.75
C ARG A 115 28.22 0.03 6.88
N ARG A 116 27.63 -0.73 7.81
CA ARG A 116 28.29 -1.20 9.03
C ARG A 116 28.95 -2.55 8.94
N LEU A 117 28.50 -3.42 8.02
CA LEU A 117 29.07 -4.75 7.84
C LEU A 117 29.87 -4.78 6.52
N PRO A 118 31.19 -4.55 6.57
CA PRO A 118 32.08 -4.83 5.45
C PRO A 118 31.97 -6.29 5.01
N VAL A 119 32.27 -6.58 3.75
CA VAL A 119 32.32 -7.96 3.25
C VAL A 119 33.32 -8.78 4.07
N GLY A 120 32.90 -9.95 4.54
CA GLY A 120 33.66 -10.83 5.43
C GLY A 120 33.43 -10.62 6.92
N TRP A 121 32.73 -9.56 7.33
CA TRP A 121 32.37 -9.36 8.74
C TRP A 121 31.15 -10.20 9.16
N SER A 122 31.08 -10.50 10.45
CA SER A 122 29.95 -11.21 11.05
C SER A 122 29.46 -10.54 12.32
N THR A 123 28.15 -10.60 12.56
CA THR A 123 27.51 -10.12 13.78
C THR A 123 26.44 -11.12 14.27
N SER A 124 26.05 -11.04 15.53
CA SER A 124 25.01 -11.90 16.07
C SER A 124 23.61 -11.35 15.77
N TYR A 125 22.64 -12.22 15.55
CA TYR A 125 21.24 -11.83 15.35
C TYR A 125 20.70 -11.03 16.55
N GLN A 126 21.05 -11.46 17.77
CA GLN A 126 20.65 -10.78 19.01
C GLN A 126 21.22 -9.35 19.11
N SER A 127 22.43 -9.12 18.60
CA SER A 127 23.00 -7.77 18.51
C SER A 127 22.20 -6.88 17.56
N LEU A 128 21.79 -7.42 16.41
CA LEU A 128 20.96 -6.71 15.44
C LEU A 128 19.57 -6.38 16.02
N VAL A 129 18.93 -7.32 16.71
CA VAL A 129 17.64 -7.08 17.37
C VAL A 129 17.77 -5.98 18.43
N ARG A 130 18.77 -6.06 19.30
CA ARG A 130 18.99 -5.05 20.34
C ARG A 130 19.19 -3.66 19.72
N GLU A 131 19.93 -3.58 18.62
CA GLU A 131 20.25 -2.30 18.01
C GLU A 131 19.07 -1.73 17.23
N PHE A 132 18.54 -2.48 16.27
CA PHE A 132 17.52 -1.96 15.37
C PHE A 132 16.13 -1.91 16.02
N VAL A 133 15.77 -2.91 16.81
CA VAL A 133 14.44 -2.96 17.46
C VAL A 133 14.45 -2.22 18.79
N THR A 134 15.41 -2.52 19.68
CA THR A 134 15.38 -1.93 21.04
C THR A 134 15.93 -0.51 21.12
N GLN A 135 16.99 -0.16 20.36
CA GLN A 135 17.59 1.18 20.44
C GLN A 135 17.04 2.15 19.39
N GLN A 136 16.85 1.70 18.15
CA GLN A 136 16.39 2.56 17.04
C GLN A 136 14.86 2.55 16.86
N GLY A 137 14.15 1.61 17.50
CA GLY A 137 12.69 1.58 17.52
C GLY A 137 12.03 1.04 16.25
N TYR A 138 12.77 0.37 15.37
CA TYR A 138 12.18 -0.29 14.19
C TYR A 138 11.37 -1.52 14.59
N SER A 139 10.41 -1.92 13.74
CA SER A 139 9.66 -3.15 13.96
C SER A 139 10.55 -4.40 13.85
N SER A 140 10.29 -5.41 14.69
CA SER A 140 10.96 -6.71 14.59
C SER A 140 10.70 -7.36 13.23
N HIS A 141 9.50 -7.14 12.68
CA HIS A 141 9.11 -7.63 11.38
C HIS A 141 9.95 -7.02 10.24
N ALA A 142 10.21 -5.70 10.26
CA ALA A 142 11.06 -5.04 9.27
C ALA A 142 12.48 -5.62 9.26
N LEU A 143 13.06 -5.86 10.44
CA LEU A 143 14.39 -6.44 10.56
C LEU A 143 14.44 -7.87 9.98
N GLU A 144 13.50 -8.73 10.37
CA GLU A 144 13.44 -10.11 9.88
C GLU A 144 13.25 -10.19 8.35
N ARG A 145 12.34 -9.37 7.82
CA ARG A 145 12.10 -9.25 6.37
C ARG A 145 13.34 -8.78 5.63
N THR A 146 14.02 -7.76 6.15
CA THR A 146 15.26 -7.23 5.55
C THR A 146 16.34 -8.30 5.49
N LEU A 147 16.57 -9.01 6.60
CA LEU A 147 17.56 -10.08 6.64
C LEU A 147 17.21 -11.24 5.70
N PHE A 148 15.93 -11.61 5.60
CA PHE A 148 15.46 -12.62 4.66
C PHE A 148 15.75 -12.23 3.19
N VAL A 149 15.45 -10.99 2.80
CA VAL A 149 15.71 -10.48 1.44
C VAL A 149 17.21 -10.43 1.16
N MET A 150 18.03 -9.98 2.11
CA MET A 150 19.48 -9.96 2.00
C MET A 150 20.09 -11.37 1.91
N GLU A 151 19.52 -12.36 2.61
CA GLU A 151 19.94 -13.77 2.48
C GLU A 151 19.63 -14.32 1.09
N LYS A 152 18.42 -14.08 0.58
CA LYS A 152 17.98 -14.53 -0.76
C LYS A 152 18.81 -13.90 -1.88
N SER A 153 19.28 -12.67 -1.68
CA SER A 153 20.12 -11.93 -2.63
C SER A 153 21.61 -12.24 -2.48
N GLU A 154 21.99 -13.24 -1.66
CA GLU A 154 23.38 -13.64 -1.38
C GLU A 154 24.25 -12.51 -0.80
N VAL A 155 23.61 -11.49 -0.23
CA VAL A 155 24.26 -10.35 0.43
C VAL A 155 24.76 -10.79 1.81
N ILE A 156 23.95 -11.57 2.53
CA ILE A 156 24.32 -12.16 3.83
C ILE A 156 24.11 -13.68 3.85
N ARG A 157 24.73 -14.35 4.80
CA ARG A 157 24.54 -15.78 5.08
C ARG A 157 24.35 -16.00 6.57
N PHE A 158 23.35 -16.80 6.93
CA PHE A 158 23.19 -17.23 8.32
C PHE A 158 24.07 -18.45 8.64
N SER A 159 24.59 -18.49 9.86
CA SER A 159 25.34 -19.62 10.42
C SER A 159 24.92 -19.90 11.86
N GLY A 160 25.30 -21.08 12.39
CA GLY A 160 25.07 -21.46 13.77
C GLY A 160 23.59 -21.42 14.19
N GLN A 161 22.71 -22.11 13.45
CA GLN A 161 21.25 -22.09 13.67
C GLN A 161 20.66 -20.67 13.63
N LYS A 162 21.03 -19.88 12.61
CA LYS A 162 20.59 -18.47 12.43
C LYS A 162 20.98 -17.51 13.56
N LYS A 163 21.92 -17.88 14.42
CA LYS A 163 22.40 -17.00 15.50
C LYS A 163 23.44 -15.98 15.03
N VAL A 164 24.15 -16.28 13.93
CA VAL A 164 25.21 -15.43 13.39
C VAL A 164 24.90 -15.07 11.93
N VAL A 165 25.07 -13.80 11.60
CA VAL A 165 24.90 -13.23 10.26
C VAL A 165 26.27 -12.86 9.71
N HIS A 166 26.64 -13.43 8.57
CA HIS A 166 27.89 -13.14 7.86
C HIS A 166 27.60 -12.31 6.61
N ARG A 167 28.38 -11.26 6.37
CA ARG A 167 28.34 -10.51 5.11
C ARG A 167 29.20 -11.23 4.07
N VAL A 168 28.59 -11.71 2.99
CA VAL A 168 29.28 -12.55 1.99
C VAL A 168 29.30 -11.97 0.58
N GLY A 169 28.31 -11.16 0.20
CA GLY A 169 28.21 -10.56 -1.14
C GLY A 169 28.35 -9.04 -1.15
N VAL A 170 28.07 -8.41 -2.29
CA VAL A 170 27.87 -6.96 -2.43
C VAL A 170 26.38 -6.70 -2.56
#